data_AF-A0A7X9APT9-F1
#
_entry.id   AF-A0A7X9APT9-F1
#
_cell.length_a   1.000
_cell.length_b   1.000
_cell.length_c   1.000
_cell.angle_alpha   90.00
_cell.angle_beta   90.00
_cell.angle_gamma   90.00
#
_symmetry.space_group_name_H-M   'P 1'
#
loop_
_entity.id
_entity.type
_entity.pdbx_description
1 polymer ?
#
loop_
_entity_poly.entity_id
_entity_poly.type
_entity_poly.pdbx_seq_one_letter_code
_entity_poly.pdbx_strand_id
1 'polypeptide(L)' 'MYETVKASINLHAILRNMEDLCRLDDASAEAVGDRHVSIRFSVPEIDRLVLTFRDQSCQAGRGDE' A
#
# COMPACT_ATOMS: atom_id res chain seq x y z
N MET A 1 -18.70 -13.25 3.83
CA MET A 1 -17.55 -14.06 4.35
C MET A 1 -16.54 -14.40 3.26
N TYR A 2 -16.90 -15.13 2.19
CA TYR A 2 -15.93 -15.47 1.13
C TYR A 2 -15.37 -14.24 0.38
N GLU A 3 -16.23 -13.28 0.04
CA GLU A 3 -15.81 -12.03 -0.61
C GLU A 3 -14.96 -11.14 0.30
N THR A 4 -15.25 -11.09 1.60
CA THR A 4 -14.41 -10.37 2.60
C THR A 4 -13.00 -10.96 2.66
N VAL A 5 -12.89 -12.29 2.67
CA VAL A 5 -11.58 -12.97 2.67
C VAL A 5 -10.82 -12.70 1.37
N LYS A 6 -11.48 -12.77 0.21
CA LYS A 6 -10.88 -12.40 -1.07
C LYS A 6 -10.42 -10.95 -1.10
N ALA A 7 -11.25 -10.02 -0.63
CA ALA A 7 -10.90 -8.61 -0.55
C ALA A 7 -9.67 -8.38 0.33
N SER A 8 -9.58 -9.07 1.47
CA SER A 8 -8.42 -9.00 2.37
C SER A 8 -7.14 -9.52 1.71
N ILE A 9 -7.21 -10.69 1.07
CA ILE A 9 -6.08 -11.29 0.35
C ILE A 9 -5.62 -10.38 -0.79
N ASN A 10 -6.55 -9.91 -1.61
CA ASN A 10 -6.25 -9.07 -2.76
C ASN A 10 -5.65 -7.74 -2.32
N LEU A 11 -6.24 -7.08 -1.32
CA LEU A 11 -5.73 -5.80 -0.83
C LEU A 11 -4.32 -5.95 -0.25
N HIS A 12 -4.07 -6.99 0.56
CA HIS A 12 -2.74 -7.24 1.12
C HIS A 12 -1.69 -7.55 0.04
N ALA A 13 -2.07 -8.32 -0.99
CA ALA A 13 -1.20 -8.63 -2.12
C ALA A 13 -0.87 -7.39 -2.96
N ILE A 14 -1.89 -6.58 -3.29
CA ILE A 14 -1.72 -5.36 -4.09
C ILE A 14 -0.79 -4.37 -3.37
N LEU A 15 -1.01 -4.12 -2.08
CA LEU A 15 -0.19 -3.15 -1.35
C LEU A 15 1.28 -3.58 -1.25
N ARG A 16 1.56 -4.88 -1.12
CA ARG A 16 2.94 -5.39 -1.19
C ARG A 16 3.54 -5.26 -2.58
N ASN A 17 2.77 -5.51 -3.64
CA ASN A 17 3.25 -5.34 -5.01
C ASN A 17 3.62 -3.88 -5.32
N MET A 18 2.99 -2.90 -4.65
CA MET A 18 3.34 -1.49 -4.81
C MET A 18 4.75 -1.17 -4.29
N GLU A 19 5.20 -1.85 -3.23
CA GLU A 19 6.58 -1.72 -2.72
C GLU A 19 7.60 -2.12 -3.80
N ASP A 20 7.32 -3.22 -4.49
CA ASP A 20 8.14 -3.70 -5.60
C ASP A 20 8.07 -2.77 -6.81
N LEU A 21 6.92 -2.17 -7.11
CA LEU A 21 6.75 -1.27 -8.25
C LEU A 21 7.68 -0.06 -8.16
N CYS A 22 7.75 0.60 -7.00
CA CYS A 22 8.65 1.75 -6.81
C CYS A 22 10.14 1.36 -6.90
N ARG A 23 10.47 0.10 -6.61
CA ARG A 23 11.84 -0.42 -6.73
C ARG A 23 12.22 -0.80 -8.16
N LEU A 24 11.24 -1.20 -8.97
CA LEU A 24 11.46 -1.79 -10.30
C LEU A 24 11.19 -0.81 -11.45
N ASP A 25 10.45 0.28 -11.20
CA ASP A 25 10.07 1.26 -12.21
C ASP A 25 10.47 2.69 -11.77
N ASP A 26 11.46 3.25 -12.46
CA ASP A 26 11.99 4.59 -12.17
C ASP A 26 10.93 5.68 -12.31
N ALA A 27 9.97 5.53 -13.23
CA ALA A 27 8.88 6.48 -13.41
C ALA A 27 7.95 6.50 -12.19
N SER A 28 7.69 5.34 -11.58
CA SER A 28 6.95 5.22 -10.33
C SER A 28 7.71 5.82 -9.15
N ALA A 29 9.03 5.57 -9.05
CA ALA A 29 9.88 6.17 -8.02
C ALA A 29 9.91 7.71 -8.13
N GLU A 30 10.02 8.24 -9.35
CA GLU A 30 9.96 9.68 -9.63
C GLU A 30 8.57 10.25 -9.33
N ALA A 31 7.50 9.52 -9.69
CA ALA A 31 6.14 9.94 -9.38
C ALA A 31 5.88 10.02 -7.88
N VAL A 32 6.48 9.16 -7.06
CA VAL A 32 6.45 9.28 -5.60
C VAL A 32 7.25 10.50 -5.14
N GLY A 33 8.49 10.63 -5.65
CA GLY A 33 9.40 11.72 -5.31
C GLY A 33 9.72 11.79 -3.81
N ASP A 34 9.95 13.00 -3.29
CA ASP A 34 10.22 13.24 -1.86
C ASP A 34 8.94 13.45 -1.03
N ARG A 35 7.80 12.98 -1.53
CA ARG A 35 6.53 13.15 -0.82
C ARG A 35 6.53 12.30 0.44
N HIS A 36 6.01 12.89 1.52
CA HIS A 36 5.80 12.21 2.79
C HIS A 36 4.29 12.12 3.04
N VAL A 37 3.67 11.11 2.44
CA VAL A 37 2.21 10.93 2.44
C VAL A 37 1.88 9.47 2.77
N SER A 38 0.87 9.27 3.61
CA SER A 38 0.30 7.95 3.89
C SER A 38 -1.12 7.87 3.34
N ILE A 39 -1.43 6.78 2.66
CA ILE A 39 -2.80 6.45 2.21
C ILE A 39 -3.32 5.32 3.10
N ARG A 40 -4.47 5.55 3.74
CA ARG A 40 -5.12 4.59 4.61
C ARG A 40 -6.29 3.92 3.91
N PHE A 41 -6.32 2.59 3.94
CA PHE A 41 -7.37 1.76 3.38
C PHE A 41 -8.26 1.24 4.51
N SER A 42 -9.53 1.62 4.47
CA SER A 42 -10.55 1.18 5.44
C SER A 42 -11.65 0.44 4.71
N VAL A 43 -11.62 -0.90 4.79
CA VAL A 43 -12.68 -1.77 4.26
C VAL A 43 -13.40 -2.39 5.46
N PRO A 44 -14.75 -2.38 5.51
CA PRO A 44 -15.49 -3.01 6.60
C PRO A 44 -15.04 -4.45 6.82
N GLU A 45 -14.88 -4.84 8.09
CA GLU A 45 -14.47 -6.20 8.51
C GLU A 45 -13.05 -6.62 8.09
N ILE A 46 -12.23 -5.68 7.61
CA ILE A 46 -10.81 -5.92 7.28
C ILE A 46 -9.95 -4.99 8.14
N ASP A 47 -8.84 -5.53 8.66
CA ASP A 47 -7.84 -4.73 9.35
C ASP A 47 -7.38 -3.55 8.48
N ARG A 48 -7.20 -2.39 9.11
CA ARG A 48 -6.72 -1.20 8.42
C ARG A 48 -5.32 -1.45 7.87
N LEU A 49 -5.14 -1.05 6.62
CA LEU A 49 -3.86 -1.10 5.93
C LEU A 49 -3.44 0.31 5.55
N VAL A 50 -2.14 0.57 5.62
CA VAL A 50 -1.55 1.85 5.30
C VAL A 50 -0.47 1.64 4.26
N LEU A 51 -0.45 2.47 3.23
CA LEU A 51 0.65 2.58 2.29
C LEU A 51 1.33 3.92 2.52
N THR A 52 2.56 3.89 3.01
CA THR A 52 3.35 5.09 3.29
C THR A 52 4.34 5.31 2.15
N PHE A 53 4.33 6.52 1.60
CA PHE A 53 5.25 6.98 0.59
C PHE A 53 6.28 7.91 1.22
N ARG A 54 7.55 7.63 0.95
CA ARG A 54 8.68 8.37 1.49
C ARG A 54 9.95 8.10 0.69
N ASP A 55 10.72 9.16 0.42
CA ASP A 55 12.06 9.07 -0.15
C ASP A 55 12.09 8.17 -1.41
N GLN A 56 11.20 8.44 -2.37
CA GLN A 56 11.01 7.71 -3.63
C GLN A 56 10.62 6.22 -3.48
N SER A 57 10.25 5.80 -2.27
CA SER A 57 9.85 4.43 -1.95
C SER A 57 8.43 4.40 -1.36
N CYS A 58 7.87 3.19 -1.26
CA CYS A 58 6.66 2.99 -0.47
C CYS A 58 6.70 1.69 0.33
N GLN A 59 5.95 1.68 1.43
CA GLN A 59 5.88 0.55 2.35
C GLN A 59 4.43 0.33 2.81
N ALA A 60 3.99 -0.93 2.78
CA ALA A 60 2.70 -1.36 3.29
C ALA A 60 2.82 -1.79 4.76
N GLY A 61 1.93 -1.27 5.59
CA GLY A 61 1.82 -1.57 7.01
C GLY A 61 0.40 -1.90 7.43
N ARG A 62 0.25 -2.49 8.63
CA ARG A 62 -1.04 -2.63 9.31
C ARG A 62 -1.19 -1.50 10.33
N GLY A 63 -2.40 -0.99 10.51
CA GLY A 63 -2.75 -0.10 11.61
C GLY A 63 -3.17 1.32 11.21
N ASP A 64 -3.05 2.24 12.16
CA ASP A 64 -3.34 3.66 12.03
C ASP A 64 -2.08 4.46 12.36
N GLU A 65 -1.14 4.54 11.41
CA GLU A 65 0.11 5.31 11.47
C GLU A 65 1.11 4.99 12.61
#